data_AF-A0A9D6NEA9-F1
#
_entry.id   AF-A0A9D6NEA9-F1
#
_cell.length_a   1.000
_cell.length_b   1.000
_cell.length_c   1.000
_cell.angle_alpha   90.00
_cell.angle_beta   90.00
_cell.angle_gamma   90.00
#
_symmetry.space_group_name_H-M   'P 1'
#
loop_
_entity.id
_entity.type
_entity.pdbx_description
1 polymer ?
#
loop_
_entity_poly.entity_id
_entity_poly.type
_entity_poly.pdbx_seq_one_letter_code
_entity_poly.pdbx_strand_id
1 'polypeptide(L)'
;MIVEAAMIAVGTYWGAFHFVPLLRRIRLERLLRKNAAAALPLIRKELGRNGPTGHRDVVGFLLAECLFLLGDFTGAMESVRNVDPRALQRMAPMFGGLMRLLYVNGMVYFLSVGGDLAGAAALVDELHRASARWRVRSFLGTAVRDTLATFYYHSGHRTRARQLFEECLAAWPRVSFSERLLHDGVERGLAISRYYLGRLDLAEGRMDQGLARIAESARQLPGTFFAEEPGRLAHGTEWIPCPPPKPRLSGS
;
A
#
# COMPACT_ATOMS: atom_id res chain seq x y z
N MET A 1 -21.20 -9.93 -8.55
CA MET A 1 -21.25 -8.74 -9.43
C MET A 1 -20.84 -7.41 -8.78
N ILE A 2 -21.60 -6.80 -7.85
CA ILE A 2 -21.22 -5.48 -7.26
C ILE A 2 -19.90 -5.55 -6.48
N VAL A 3 -19.73 -6.61 -5.68
CA VAL A 3 -18.51 -6.86 -4.90
C VAL A 3 -17.31 -7.14 -5.82
N GLU A 4 -17.48 -7.91 -6.90
CA GLU A 4 -16.40 -8.22 -7.86
C GLU A 4 -15.96 -6.99 -8.66
N ALA A 5 -16.90 -6.14 -9.11
CA ALA A 5 -16.57 -4.91 -9.82
C ALA A 5 -15.88 -3.87 -8.91
N ALA A 6 -16.30 -3.79 -7.64
CA ALA A 6 -15.67 -2.94 -6.65
C ALA A 6 -14.28 -3.48 -6.22
N MET A 7 -14.11 -4.79 -6.08
CA MET A 7 -12.83 -5.44 -5.80
C MET A 7 -11.80 -5.24 -6.92
N ILE A 8 -12.23 -5.30 -8.18
CA ILE A 8 -11.37 -5.03 -9.34
C ILE A 8 -10.94 -3.56 -9.34
N ALA A 9 -11.85 -2.61 -9.08
CA ALA A 9 -11.54 -1.17 -9.04
C ALA A 9 -10.62 -0.78 -7.86
N VAL A 10 -10.85 -1.36 -6.68
CA VAL A 10 -10.11 -1.06 -5.44
C VAL A 10 -8.75 -1.77 -5.42
N GLY A 11 -8.67 -3.03 -5.85
CA GLY A 11 -7.40 -3.74 -6.00
C GLY A 11 -6.46 -3.10 -7.03
N THR A 12 -7.00 -2.41 -8.04
CA THR A 12 -6.18 -1.64 -9.01
C THR A 12 -5.65 -0.32 -8.47
N TYR A 13 -6.30 0.34 -7.50
CA TYR A 13 -5.82 1.65 -7.02
C TYR A 13 -4.43 1.55 -6.39
N TRP A 14 -4.23 0.49 -5.61
CA TRP A 14 -3.04 0.20 -4.83
C TRP A 14 -1.81 -0.17 -5.66
N GLY A 15 -2.01 -0.86 -6.78
CA GLY A 15 -0.95 -1.22 -7.72
C GLY A 15 -0.76 -0.23 -8.87
N ALA A 16 -1.67 0.72 -9.10
CA ALA A 16 -1.60 1.60 -10.28
C ALA A 16 -1.15 3.02 -9.96
N PHE A 17 -1.39 3.53 -8.74
CA PHE A 17 -1.09 4.93 -8.42
C PHE A 17 0.41 5.25 -8.39
N HIS A 18 1.23 4.26 -8.06
CA HIS A 18 2.69 4.39 -8.13
C HIS A 18 3.25 4.11 -9.53
N PHE A 19 2.55 3.41 -10.43
CA PHE A 19 3.21 2.76 -11.58
C PHE A 19 2.64 3.10 -12.96
N VAL A 20 1.61 3.93 -13.02
CA VAL A 20 1.06 4.43 -14.28
C VAL A 20 1.72 5.80 -14.60
N PRO A 21 2.28 6.00 -15.81
CA PRO A 21 2.86 7.28 -16.22
C PRO A 21 1.89 8.44 -15.94
N LEU A 22 2.40 9.59 -15.51
CA LEU A 22 1.60 10.70 -14.94
C LEU A 22 0.33 11.06 -15.73
N LEU A 23 0.40 11.11 -17.07
CA LEU A 23 -0.75 11.38 -17.93
C LEU A 23 -1.80 10.26 -17.92
N ARG A 24 -1.36 9.01 -17.89
CA ARG A 24 -2.26 7.86 -17.72
C ARG A 24 -2.79 7.77 -16.30
N ARG A 25 -2.05 8.26 -15.28
CA ARG A 25 -2.47 8.32 -13.88
C ARG A 25 -3.60 9.32 -13.68
N ILE A 26 -3.52 10.51 -14.28
CA ILE A 26 -4.61 11.49 -14.25
C ILE A 26 -5.88 10.92 -14.88
N ARG A 27 -5.75 10.21 -16.01
CA ARG A 27 -6.89 9.57 -16.68
C ARG A 27 -7.49 8.44 -15.84
N LEU A 28 -6.65 7.61 -15.22
CA LEU A 28 -7.06 6.53 -14.35
C LEU A 28 -7.72 7.06 -13.07
N GLU A 29 -7.15 8.08 -12.44
CA GLU A 29 -7.71 8.72 -11.24
C GLU A 29 -9.11 9.28 -11.52
N ARG A 30 -9.29 9.99 -12.64
CA ARG A 30 -10.62 10.46 -13.05
C ARG A 30 -11.61 9.32 -13.27
N LEU A 31 -11.17 8.22 -13.88
CA LEU A 31 -12.00 7.04 -14.09
C LEU A 31 -12.40 6.39 -12.76
N LEU A 32 -11.45 6.24 -11.82
CA LEU A 32 -11.69 5.66 -10.51
C LEU A 32 -12.60 6.54 -9.65
N ARG A 33 -12.38 7.86 -9.64
CA ARG A 33 -13.29 8.82 -8.96
C ARG A 33 -14.71 8.75 -9.54
N LYS A 34 -14.84 8.68 -10.88
CA LYS A 34 -16.14 8.54 -11.54
C LYS A 34 -16.84 7.24 -11.14
N ASN A 35 -16.10 6.13 -11.12
CA ASN A 35 -16.65 4.83 -10.71
C ASN A 35 -17.02 4.81 -9.22
N ALA A 36 -16.20 5.40 -8.35
CA ALA A 36 -16.48 5.52 -6.92
C ALA A 36 -17.75 6.34 -6.68
N ALA A 37 -17.92 7.48 -7.37
CA ALA A 37 -19.13 8.30 -7.28
C ALA A 37 -20.39 7.53 -7.71
N ALA A 38 -20.29 6.73 -8.77
CA ALA A 38 -21.41 5.90 -9.26
C ALA A 38 -21.73 4.72 -8.33
N ALA A 39 -20.72 4.13 -7.68
CA ALA A 39 -20.88 3.00 -6.77
C ALA A 39 -21.41 3.42 -5.39
N LEU A 40 -21.08 4.62 -4.92
CA LEU A 40 -21.44 5.12 -3.59
C LEU A 40 -22.94 4.95 -3.20
N PRO A 41 -23.93 5.35 -4.02
CA PRO A 41 -25.34 5.16 -3.68
C PRO A 41 -25.75 3.68 -3.61
N LEU A 42 -25.14 2.82 -4.44
CA LEU A 42 -25.42 1.38 -4.43
C LEU A 42 -24.86 0.73 -3.14
N ILE A 43 -23.65 1.12 -2.74
CA ILE A 43 -23.00 0.64 -1.51
C ILE A 43 -23.80 1.08 -0.29
N ARG A 44 -24.23 2.35 -0.22
CA ARG A 44 -25.08 2.85 0.88
C ARG A 44 -26.42 2.13 0.96
N LYS A 45 -27.06 1.86 -0.19
CA LYS A 45 -28.29 1.07 -0.26
C LYS A 45 -28.08 -0.35 0.27
N GLU A 46 -26.95 -0.96 -0.06
CA GLU A 46 -26.62 -2.31 0.38
C GLU A 46 -26.33 -2.39 1.88
N LEU A 47 -25.65 -1.38 2.46
CA LEU A 47 -25.45 -1.27 3.91
C LEU A 47 -26.75 -1.11 4.71
N GLY A 48 -27.77 -0.51 4.10
CA GLY A 48 -29.11 -0.38 4.70
C GLY A 48 -29.92 -1.68 4.71
N ARG A 49 -29.45 -2.75 4.05
CA ARG A 49 -30.12 -4.05 4.07
C ARG A 49 -29.68 -4.87 5.29
N ASN A 50 -30.63 -5.56 5.91
CA ASN A 50 -30.32 -6.56 6.93
C ASN A 50 -29.68 -7.78 6.26
N GLY A 51 -28.35 -7.84 6.29
CA GLY A 51 -27.55 -8.94 5.81
C GLY A 51 -26.66 -9.55 6.91
N PRO A 52 -26.03 -10.71 6.66
CA PRO A 52 -25.08 -11.29 7.60
C PRO A 52 -23.91 -10.33 7.86
N THR A 53 -23.41 -10.30 9.09
CA THR A 53 -22.41 -9.33 9.57
C THR A 53 -21.19 -9.23 8.64
N GLY A 54 -20.63 -10.36 8.21
CA GLY A 54 -19.46 -10.36 7.31
C GLY A 54 -19.69 -9.70 5.94
N HIS A 55 -20.91 -9.79 5.38
CA HIS A 55 -21.25 -9.06 4.15
C HIS A 55 -21.25 -7.57 4.41
N ARG A 56 -21.86 -7.14 5.51
CA ARG A 56 -21.90 -5.72 5.93
C ARG A 56 -20.49 -5.16 6.13
N ASP A 57 -19.57 -5.94 6.70
CA ASP A 57 -18.16 -5.57 6.88
C ASP A 57 -17.41 -5.36 5.56
N VAL A 58 -17.62 -6.23 4.56
CA VAL A 58 -17.06 -6.03 3.20
C VAL A 58 -17.63 -4.79 2.54
N VAL A 59 -18.95 -4.59 2.62
CA VAL A 59 -19.58 -3.39 2.04
C VAL A 59 -19.11 -2.12 2.77
N GLY A 60 -18.88 -2.18 4.09
CA GLY A 60 -18.30 -1.08 4.88
C GLY A 60 -16.87 -0.75 4.46
N PHE A 61 -16.03 -1.75 4.19
CA PHE A 61 -14.68 -1.54 3.65
C PHE A 61 -14.72 -0.89 2.25
N LEU A 62 -15.60 -1.37 1.37
CA LEU A 62 -15.78 -0.79 0.03
C LEU A 62 -16.31 0.65 0.08
N LEU A 63 -17.18 0.97 1.04
CA LEU A 63 -17.63 2.33 1.29
C LEU A 63 -16.45 3.24 1.61
N ALA A 64 -15.58 2.81 2.52
CA ALA A 64 -14.43 3.62 2.91
C ALA A 64 -13.48 3.92 1.76
N GLU A 65 -13.19 2.92 0.92
CA GLU A 65 -12.36 3.09 -0.29
C GLU A 65 -13.00 4.09 -1.27
N CYS A 66 -14.32 4.02 -1.46
CA CYS A 66 -15.03 5.00 -2.30
C CYS A 66 -14.96 6.41 -1.72
N LEU A 67 -15.20 6.56 -0.40
CA LEU A 67 -15.11 7.85 0.28
C LEU A 67 -13.70 8.43 0.20
N PHE A 68 -12.68 7.60 0.39
CA PHE A 68 -11.29 7.99 0.25
C PHE A 68 -10.98 8.50 -1.16
N LEU A 69 -11.38 7.77 -2.21
CA LEU A 69 -11.18 8.18 -3.61
C LEU A 69 -11.85 9.52 -3.92
N LEU A 70 -12.98 9.81 -3.27
CA LEU A 70 -13.71 11.07 -3.41
C LEU A 70 -13.15 12.20 -2.54
N GLY A 71 -12.16 11.91 -1.69
CA GLY A 71 -11.51 12.89 -0.80
C GLY A 71 -12.22 13.07 0.55
N ASP A 72 -13.22 12.27 0.88
CA ASP A 72 -13.87 12.25 2.19
C ASP A 72 -13.10 11.33 3.15
N PHE A 73 -11.97 11.83 3.65
CA PHE A 73 -11.08 11.06 4.54
C PHE A 73 -11.70 10.76 5.89
N THR A 74 -12.49 11.67 6.45
CA THR A 74 -13.17 11.48 7.74
C THR A 74 -14.22 10.39 7.62
N GLY A 75 -15.08 10.45 6.60
CA GLY A 75 -16.08 9.42 6.33
C GLY A 75 -15.46 8.07 5.99
N ALA A 76 -14.32 8.07 5.27
CA ALA A 76 -13.56 6.85 5.02
C ALA A 76 -13.08 6.21 6.33
N MET A 77 -12.42 6.99 7.19
CA MET A 77 -11.92 6.51 8.48
C MET A 77 -13.02 5.98 9.41
N GLU A 78 -14.15 6.67 9.49
CA GLU A 78 -15.31 6.21 10.26
C GLU A 78 -15.88 4.91 9.70
N SER A 79 -16.00 4.82 8.37
CA SER A 79 -16.51 3.63 7.70
C SER A 79 -15.65 2.41 7.96
N VAL A 80 -14.31 2.54 7.93
CA VAL A 80 -13.43 1.40 8.20
C VAL A 80 -13.39 1.02 9.68
N ARG A 81 -13.45 1.97 10.62
CA ARG A 81 -13.47 1.67 12.06
C ARG A 81 -14.64 0.77 12.48
N ASN A 82 -15.73 0.82 11.71
CA ASN A 82 -16.93 0.03 11.95
C ASN A 82 -16.88 -1.38 11.35
N VAL A 83 -15.78 -1.76 10.70
CA VAL A 83 -15.58 -3.08 10.08
C VAL A 83 -14.88 -4.01 11.06
N ASP A 84 -15.45 -5.20 11.31
CA ASP A 84 -14.75 -6.26 12.06
C ASP A 84 -13.78 -7.01 11.14
N PRO A 85 -12.45 -6.87 11.30
CA PRO A 85 -11.47 -7.59 10.47
C PRO A 85 -11.55 -9.11 10.65
N ARG A 86 -12.10 -9.62 11.76
CA ARG A 86 -12.32 -11.05 11.98
C ARG A 86 -13.53 -11.56 11.21
N ALA A 87 -14.50 -10.71 10.91
CA ALA A 87 -15.65 -11.07 10.08
C ALA A 87 -15.26 -11.19 8.61
N LEU A 88 -14.37 -10.32 8.12
CA LEU A 88 -13.77 -10.44 6.78
C LEU A 88 -13.05 -11.79 6.57
N GLN A 89 -12.36 -12.27 7.61
CA GLN A 89 -11.67 -13.56 7.59
C GLN A 89 -12.64 -14.76 7.49
N ARG A 90 -13.85 -14.63 8.03
CA ARG A 90 -14.85 -15.71 8.10
C ARG A 90 -15.63 -15.91 6.80
N MET A 91 -15.55 -14.99 5.84
CA MET A 91 -16.35 -15.04 4.61
C MET A 91 -15.97 -16.15 3.63
N ALA A 92 -14.71 -16.60 3.62
CA ALA A 92 -14.29 -17.78 2.86
C ALA A 92 -12.88 -18.23 3.27
N PRO A 93 -12.59 -19.54 3.40
CA PRO A 93 -11.27 -20.04 3.79
C PRO A 93 -10.12 -19.60 2.85
N MET A 94 -10.41 -19.37 1.57
CA MET A 94 -9.43 -18.99 0.55
C MET A 94 -9.31 -17.46 0.38
N PHE A 95 -10.42 -16.71 0.51
CA PHE A 95 -10.45 -15.26 0.29
C PHE A 95 -10.35 -14.42 1.58
N GLY A 96 -10.69 -14.99 2.74
CA GLY A 96 -10.76 -14.24 3.99
C GLY A 96 -9.42 -13.69 4.47
N GLY A 97 -8.32 -14.40 4.20
CA GLY A 97 -6.97 -13.91 4.48
C GLY A 97 -6.55 -12.74 3.59
N LEU A 98 -6.88 -12.80 2.29
CA LEU A 98 -6.61 -11.73 1.34
C LEU A 98 -7.46 -10.48 1.67
N MET A 99 -8.75 -10.66 1.99
CA MET A 99 -9.64 -9.54 2.35
C MET A 99 -9.20 -8.85 3.63
N ARG A 100 -8.83 -9.62 4.66
CA ARG A 100 -8.29 -9.06 5.91
C ARG A 100 -7.01 -8.27 5.65
N LEU A 101 -6.17 -8.73 4.72
CA LEU A 101 -4.97 -7.98 4.37
C LEU A 101 -5.27 -6.70 3.60
N LEU A 102 -6.12 -6.75 2.56
CA LEU A 102 -6.50 -5.56 1.81
C LEU A 102 -7.10 -4.52 2.73
N TYR A 103 -7.90 -4.96 3.70
CA TYR A 103 -8.40 -4.15 4.79
C TYR A 103 -7.29 -3.52 5.63
N VAL A 104 -6.33 -4.32 6.14
CA VAL A 104 -5.24 -3.81 6.97
C VAL A 104 -4.34 -2.86 6.20
N ASN A 105 -4.01 -3.19 4.95
CA ASN A 105 -3.24 -2.31 4.07
C ASN A 105 -4.00 -0.99 3.89
N GLY A 106 -5.27 -1.07 3.51
CA GLY A 106 -6.25 0.03 3.48
C GLY A 106 -6.16 0.94 4.70
N MET A 107 -6.23 0.32 5.87
CA MET A 107 -6.14 1.02 7.14
C MET A 107 -4.80 1.67 7.41
N VAL A 108 -3.70 0.96 7.19
CA VAL A 108 -2.35 1.52 7.35
C VAL A 108 -2.21 2.77 6.49
N TYR A 109 -2.74 2.75 5.26
CA TYR A 109 -2.69 3.89 4.38
C TYR A 109 -3.62 5.02 4.81
N PHE A 110 -4.87 4.75 5.19
CA PHE A 110 -5.76 5.81 5.67
C PHE A 110 -5.25 6.45 6.96
N LEU A 111 -4.75 5.65 7.91
CA LEU A 111 -4.10 6.13 9.14
C LEU A 111 -2.87 6.97 8.80
N SER A 112 -2.03 6.50 7.87
CA SER A 112 -0.82 7.23 7.50
C SER A 112 -1.11 8.54 6.76
N VAL A 113 -2.08 8.56 5.85
CA VAL A 113 -2.56 9.79 5.18
C VAL A 113 -3.19 10.75 6.18
N GLY A 114 -3.93 10.22 7.16
CA GLY A 114 -4.47 10.98 8.28
C GLY A 114 -3.43 11.44 9.32
N GLY A 115 -2.16 11.07 9.17
CA GLY A 115 -1.06 11.44 10.06
C GLY A 115 -0.88 10.56 11.30
N ASP A 116 -1.74 9.57 11.53
CA ASP A 116 -1.65 8.62 12.64
C ASP A 116 -0.68 7.46 12.31
N LEU A 117 0.60 7.79 12.21
CA LEU A 117 1.66 6.82 11.94
C LEU A 117 1.85 5.81 13.08
N ALA A 118 1.51 6.19 14.32
CA ALA A 118 1.60 5.32 15.49
C ALA A 118 0.51 4.24 15.43
N GLY A 119 -0.74 4.63 15.13
CA GLY A 119 -1.83 3.70 14.89
C GLY A 119 -1.56 2.79 13.70
N ALA A 120 -1.03 3.34 12.60
CA ALA A 120 -0.61 2.55 11.43
C ALA A 120 0.45 1.51 11.80
N ALA A 121 1.48 1.89 12.57
CA ALA A 121 2.53 0.97 13.02
C ALA A 121 2.00 -0.12 13.96
N ALA A 122 1.16 0.24 14.92
CA ALA A 122 0.53 -0.71 15.84
C ALA A 122 -0.29 -1.77 15.09
N LEU A 123 -1.00 -1.35 14.04
CA LEU A 123 -1.79 -2.24 13.18
C LEU A 123 -0.88 -3.19 12.36
N VAL A 124 0.24 -2.69 11.84
CA VAL A 124 1.25 -3.56 11.17
C VAL A 124 1.85 -4.57 12.14
N ASP A 125 2.18 -4.16 13.36
CA ASP A 125 2.75 -5.05 14.38
C ASP A 125 1.73 -6.11 14.85
N GLU A 126 0.45 -5.75 14.97
CA GLU A 126 -0.63 -6.70 15.20
C GLU A 126 -0.74 -7.69 14.05
N LEU A 127 -0.78 -7.21 12.81
CA LEU A 127 -0.85 -8.08 11.63
C LEU A 127 0.36 -8.99 11.57
N HIS A 128 1.57 -8.50 11.82
CA HIS A 128 2.78 -9.30 11.79
C HIS A 128 2.71 -10.45 12.80
N ARG A 129 2.32 -10.15 14.05
CA ARG A 129 2.11 -11.18 15.09
C ARG A 129 1.00 -12.17 14.72
N ALA A 130 -0.08 -11.70 14.12
CA ALA A 130 -1.19 -12.56 13.66
C ALA A 130 -0.79 -13.42 12.44
N SER A 131 0.06 -12.90 11.57
CA SER A 131 0.49 -13.52 10.30
C SER A 131 1.45 -14.70 10.51
N ALA A 132 2.11 -14.79 11.68
CA ALA A 132 2.92 -15.94 12.07
C ALA A 132 2.15 -17.27 12.00
N ARG A 133 0.81 -17.22 12.05
CA ARG A 133 -0.11 -18.37 12.00
C ARG A 133 -0.65 -18.69 10.60
N TRP A 134 -0.31 -17.95 9.53
CA TRP A 134 -0.95 -18.10 8.21
C TRP A 134 -0.05 -18.81 7.18
N ARG A 135 -0.64 -19.69 6.34
CA ARG A 135 0.06 -20.47 5.28
C ARG A 135 0.45 -19.65 4.03
N VAL A 136 0.12 -18.36 3.93
CA VAL A 136 0.52 -17.42 2.84
C VAL A 136 1.72 -16.57 3.29
N ARG A 137 2.69 -17.25 3.93
CA ARG A 137 3.44 -16.77 5.12
C ARG A 137 4.46 -15.65 4.88
N SER A 138 4.46 -14.97 3.74
CA SER A 138 5.60 -14.13 3.38
C SER A 138 5.28 -13.01 2.41
N PHE A 139 4.43 -13.22 1.39
CA PHE A 139 4.11 -12.15 0.43
C PHE A 139 3.36 -10.98 1.09
N LEU A 140 2.19 -11.31 1.66
CA LEU A 140 1.22 -10.34 2.15
C LEU A 140 1.77 -9.54 3.36
N GLY A 141 2.48 -10.21 4.28
CA GLY A 141 3.12 -9.55 5.42
C GLY A 141 4.29 -8.64 5.02
N THR A 142 5.00 -8.99 3.94
CA THR A 142 6.08 -8.13 3.42
C THR A 142 5.49 -6.94 2.67
N ALA A 143 4.41 -7.12 1.91
CA ALA A 143 3.71 -6.04 1.23
C ALA A 143 3.23 -4.95 2.20
N VAL A 144 2.58 -5.33 3.32
CA VAL A 144 2.11 -4.35 4.31
C VAL A 144 3.27 -3.61 4.99
N ARG A 145 4.39 -4.30 5.24
CA ARG A 145 5.59 -3.67 5.79
C ARG A 145 6.22 -2.66 4.82
N ASP A 146 6.22 -2.98 3.52
CA ASP A 146 6.71 -2.11 2.44
C ASP A 146 5.84 -0.85 2.29
N THR A 147 4.51 -0.99 2.44
CA THR A 147 3.57 0.15 2.54
C THR A 147 3.93 1.07 3.70
N LEU A 148 4.10 0.52 4.91
CA LEU A 148 4.45 1.32 6.09
C LEU A 148 5.82 1.99 5.95
N ALA A 149 6.81 1.29 5.39
CA ALA A 149 8.14 1.84 5.10
C ALA A 149 8.06 3.05 4.17
N THR A 150 7.25 2.95 3.11
CA THR A 150 6.98 4.04 2.17
C THR A 150 6.38 5.25 2.87
N PHE A 151 5.45 5.05 3.80
CA PHE A 151 4.89 6.16 4.57
C PHE A 151 5.89 6.81 5.51
N TYR A 152 6.69 6.02 6.24
CA TYR A 152 7.75 6.57 7.06
C TYR A 152 8.77 7.36 6.23
N TYR A 153 9.06 6.89 5.02
CA TYR A 153 9.88 7.62 4.06
C TYR A 153 9.25 8.99 3.80
N HIS A 154 8.06 9.05 3.18
CA HIS A 154 7.41 10.32 2.79
C HIS A 154 7.13 11.26 3.97
N SER A 155 7.00 10.69 5.17
CA SER A 155 6.81 11.45 6.41
C SER A 155 8.11 11.93 7.06
N GLY A 156 9.28 11.70 6.44
CA GLY A 156 10.59 12.17 6.91
C GLY A 156 11.25 11.33 8.01
N HIS A 157 10.66 10.19 8.39
CA HIS A 157 11.20 9.26 9.40
C HIS A 157 12.21 8.28 8.77
N ARG A 158 13.29 8.83 8.22
CA ARG A 158 14.28 8.12 7.37
C ARG A 158 14.86 6.85 8.02
N THR A 159 15.24 6.90 9.30
CA THR A 159 15.81 5.74 10.01
C THR A 159 14.84 4.57 10.08
N ARG A 160 13.57 4.84 10.41
CA ARG A 160 12.54 3.81 10.50
C ARG A 160 12.17 3.26 9.12
N ALA A 161 12.08 4.13 8.11
CA ALA A 161 11.86 3.74 6.73
C ALA A 161 12.97 2.80 6.22
N ARG A 162 14.25 3.17 6.45
CA ARG A 162 15.41 2.34 6.08
C ARG A 162 15.32 0.95 6.67
N GLN A 163 15.14 0.86 7.99
CA GLN A 163 15.05 -0.42 8.68
C GLN A 163 13.99 -1.32 8.04
N LEU A 164 12.78 -0.79 7.84
CA LEU A 164 11.67 -1.57 7.28
C LEU A 164 11.92 -1.97 5.83
N PHE A 165 12.52 -1.10 5.00
CA PHE A 165 12.87 -1.47 3.63
C PHE A 165 13.98 -2.52 3.57
N GLU A 166 14.97 -2.49 4.47
CA GLU A 166 16.00 -3.54 4.57
C GLU A 166 15.39 -4.89 5.00
N GLU A 167 14.47 -4.88 5.97
CA GLU A 167 13.69 -6.06 6.35
C GLU A 167 12.89 -6.61 5.15
N CYS A 168 12.24 -5.74 4.37
CA CYS A 168 11.46 -6.14 3.19
C CYS A 168 12.37 -6.71 2.08
N LEU A 169 13.50 -6.05 1.78
CA LEU A 169 14.46 -6.49 0.78
C LEU A 169 15.01 -7.89 1.10
N ALA A 170 15.23 -8.21 2.38
CA ALA A 170 15.65 -9.53 2.83
C ALA A 170 14.52 -10.58 2.82
N ALA A 171 13.26 -10.14 2.97
CA ALA A 171 12.10 -11.02 3.04
C ALA A 171 11.55 -11.40 1.66
N TRP A 172 11.53 -10.48 0.69
CA TRP A 172 10.96 -10.70 -0.65
C TRP A 172 11.49 -11.95 -1.36
N PRO A 173 12.81 -12.23 -1.38
CA PRO A 173 13.34 -13.44 -2.03
C PRO A 173 12.95 -14.76 -1.33
N ARG A 174 12.52 -14.69 -0.06
CA ARG A 174 12.13 -15.86 0.75
C ARG A 174 10.63 -16.14 0.66
N VAL A 175 9.90 -15.35 -0.15
CA VAL A 175 8.47 -15.54 -0.36
C VAL A 175 8.22 -16.79 -1.20
N SER A 176 7.70 -17.86 -0.59
CA SER A 176 7.45 -19.12 -1.28
C SER A 176 6.34 -19.01 -2.32
N PHE A 177 6.64 -19.46 -3.52
CA PHE A 177 5.78 -19.49 -4.70
C PHE A 177 4.64 -20.50 -4.57
N SER A 178 3.40 -20.04 -4.61
CA SER A 178 2.25 -20.92 -4.92
C SER A 178 1.30 -20.35 -5.98
N GLU A 179 1.36 -19.04 -6.30
CA GLU A 179 0.45 -18.43 -7.28
C GLU A 179 1.15 -17.42 -8.20
N ARG A 180 0.97 -17.55 -9.51
CA ARG A 180 1.53 -16.68 -10.57
C ARG A 180 1.14 -15.20 -10.40
N LEU A 181 -0.03 -14.90 -9.82
CA LEU A 181 -0.48 -13.54 -9.50
C LEU A 181 0.40 -12.84 -8.45
N LEU A 182 1.11 -13.59 -7.61
CA LEU A 182 2.01 -13.06 -6.58
C LEU A 182 3.45 -12.87 -7.09
N HIS A 183 3.86 -13.53 -8.18
CA HIS A 183 5.19 -13.38 -8.79
C HIS A 183 5.50 -11.92 -9.09
N ASP A 184 4.62 -11.27 -9.85
CA ASP A 184 4.77 -9.86 -10.22
C ASP A 184 4.77 -8.97 -8.99
N GLY A 185 4.04 -9.37 -7.93
CA GLY A 185 4.05 -8.65 -6.67
C GLY A 185 5.41 -8.71 -5.97
N VAL A 186 6.09 -9.86 -5.98
CA VAL A 186 7.39 -10.04 -5.33
C VAL A 186 8.46 -9.21 -6.01
N GLU A 187 8.56 -9.31 -7.34
CA GLU A 187 9.50 -8.50 -8.12
C GLU A 187 9.22 -7.00 -7.93
N ARG A 188 7.94 -6.62 -7.87
CA ARG A 188 7.55 -5.24 -7.57
C ARG A 188 8.01 -4.78 -6.19
N GLY A 189 7.70 -5.55 -5.14
CA GLY A 189 8.10 -5.21 -3.79
C GLY A 189 9.62 -5.12 -3.65
N LEU A 190 10.36 -6.02 -4.29
CA LEU A 190 11.82 -6.00 -4.29
C LEU A 190 12.37 -4.73 -4.95
N ALA A 191 11.83 -4.35 -6.11
CA ALA A 191 12.23 -3.14 -6.81
C ALA A 191 11.87 -1.85 -6.04
N ILE A 192 10.70 -1.81 -5.39
CA ILE A 192 10.27 -0.70 -4.53
C ILE A 192 11.22 -0.53 -3.35
N SER A 193 11.44 -1.59 -2.57
CA SER A 193 12.34 -1.51 -1.40
C SER A 193 13.75 -1.11 -1.83
N ARG A 194 14.24 -1.63 -2.96
CA ARG A 194 15.57 -1.26 -3.49
C ARG A 194 15.63 0.21 -3.92
N TYR A 195 14.61 0.71 -4.62
CA TYR A 195 14.53 2.11 -5.04
C TYR A 195 14.59 3.05 -3.84
N TYR A 196 13.72 2.87 -2.84
CA TYR A 196 13.67 3.77 -1.69
C TYR A 196 14.92 3.69 -0.82
N LEU A 197 15.55 2.52 -0.69
CA LEU A 197 16.88 2.43 -0.05
C LEU A 197 17.93 3.19 -0.83
N GLY A 198 17.91 3.12 -2.16
CA GLY A 198 18.78 3.92 -3.01
C GLY A 198 18.57 5.41 -2.79
N ARG A 199 17.31 5.87 -2.70
CA ARG A 199 16.97 7.25 -2.37
C ARG A 199 17.52 7.68 -1.01
N LEU A 200 17.34 6.85 0.01
CA LEU A 200 17.87 7.12 1.35
C LEU A 200 19.41 7.14 1.34
N ASP A 201 20.06 6.28 0.55
CA ASP A 201 21.52 6.28 0.38
C ASP A 201 22.01 7.61 -0.24
N LEU A 202 21.34 8.10 -1.29
CA LEU A 202 21.64 9.42 -1.88
C LEU A 202 21.47 10.54 -0.85
N ALA A 203 20.38 10.50 -0.06
CA ALA A 203 20.11 11.50 0.98
C ALA A 203 21.13 11.50 2.12
N GLU A 204 21.84 10.39 2.31
CA GLU A 204 22.89 10.19 3.32
C GLU A 204 24.30 10.36 2.73
N GLY A 205 24.41 10.82 1.47
CA GLY A 205 25.70 11.06 0.80
C GLY A 205 26.38 9.81 0.24
N ARG A 206 25.73 8.64 0.27
CA ARG A 206 26.23 7.39 -0.33
C ARG A 206 25.84 7.30 -1.81
N MET A 207 26.43 8.17 -2.62
CA MET A 207 26.05 8.36 -4.03
C MET A 207 26.13 7.07 -4.86
N ASP A 208 27.28 6.40 -4.89
CA ASP A 208 27.48 5.20 -5.72
C ASP A 208 26.51 4.07 -5.35
N GLN A 209 26.34 3.84 -4.05
CA GLN A 209 25.41 2.82 -3.55
C GLN A 209 23.96 3.18 -3.91
N GLY A 210 23.58 4.45 -3.75
CA GLY A 210 22.24 4.93 -4.06
C GLY A 210 21.90 4.78 -5.53
N LEU A 211 22.79 5.24 -6.41
CA LEU A 211 22.61 5.13 -7.86
C LEU A 211 22.59 3.66 -8.32
N ALA A 212 23.45 2.81 -7.78
CA ALA A 212 23.46 1.38 -8.11
C ALA A 212 22.13 0.70 -7.76
N ARG A 213 21.57 0.99 -6.58
CA ARG A 213 20.26 0.45 -6.16
C ARG A 213 19.11 0.95 -7.05
N ILE A 214 19.11 2.25 -7.40
CA ILE A 214 18.07 2.83 -8.27
C ILE A 214 18.16 2.24 -9.68
N ALA A 215 19.37 2.12 -10.24
CA ALA A 215 19.59 1.52 -11.55
C ALA A 215 19.15 0.04 -11.60
N GLU A 216 19.36 -0.71 -10.53
CA GLU A 216 18.88 -2.09 -10.45
C GLU A 216 17.35 -2.18 -10.33
N SER A 217 16.72 -1.29 -9.55
CA SER A 217 15.25 -1.19 -9.52
C SER A 217 14.66 -0.85 -10.90
N ALA A 218 15.30 0.07 -11.63
CA ALA A 218 14.95 0.45 -12.99
C ALA A 218 15.03 -0.75 -13.97
N ARG A 219 16.06 -1.60 -13.85
CA ARG A 219 16.21 -2.82 -14.66
C ARG A 219 15.14 -3.87 -14.35
N GLN A 220 14.75 -4.02 -13.09
CA GLN A 220 13.76 -5.01 -12.65
C GLN A 220 12.34 -4.68 -13.11
N LEU A 221 11.97 -3.40 -13.17
CA LEU A 221 10.63 -2.96 -13.56
C LEU A 221 10.66 -2.04 -14.80
N PRO A 222 11.01 -2.58 -15.98
CA PRO A 222 11.02 -1.80 -17.22
C PRO A 222 9.60 -1.29 -17.54
N GLY A 223 9.50 -0.05 -18.03
CA GLY A 223 8.21 0.58 -18.37
C GLY A 223 7.44 1.17 -17.18
N THR A 224 8.06 1.23 -16.00
CA THR A 224 7.55 2.00 -14.85
C THR A 224 8.33 3.30 -14.68
N PHE A 225 7.86 4.21 -13.81
CA PHE A 225 8.59 5.45 -13.52
C PHE A 225 10.00 5.21 -12.93
N PHE A 226 10.22 4.05 -12.28
CA PHE A 226 11.56 3.68 -11.80
C PHE A 226 12.57 3.60 -12.94
N ALA A 227 12.15 3.15 -14.12
CA ALA A 227 13.01 3.03 -15.29
C ALA A 227 13.50 4.40 -15.80
N GLU A 228 12.74 5.47 -15.55
CA GLU A 228 13.09 6.84 -15.94
C GLU A 228 14.03 7.51 -14.92
N GLU A 229 14.01 7.07 -13.65
CA GLU A 229 14.69 7.76 -12.56
C GLU A 229 16.20 7.94 -12.77
N PRO A 230 16.99 6.94 -13.22
CA PRO A 230 18.42 7.15 -13.45
C PRO A 230 18.72 8.30 -14.41
N GLY A 231 17.96 8.40 -15.51
CA GLY A 231 18.10 9.50 -16.47
C GLY A 231 17.68 10.84 -15.87
N ARG A 232 16.61 10.87 -15.07
CA ARG A 232 16.17 12.10 -14.40
C ARG A 232 17.20 12.62 -13.42
N LEU A 233 17.78 11.74 -12.60
CA LEU A 233 18.82 12.10 -11.64
C LEU A 233 20.07 12.65 -12.33
N ALA A 234 20.45 12.10 -13.50
CA ALA A 234 21.55 12.62 -14.31
C ALA A 234 21.30 14.06 -14.80
N HIS A 235 20.03 14.46 -14.95
CA HIS A 235 19.62 15.82 -15.32
C HIS A 235 19.25 16.70 -14.13
N GLY A 236 19.54 16.28 -12.89
CA GLY A 236 19.22 17.05 -11.68
C GLY A 236 17.71 17.13 -11.38
N THR A 237 16.92 16.20 -11.89
CA THR A 237 15.47 16.11 -11.64
C THR A 237 15.11 14.80 -10.94
N GLU A 238 14.03 14.78 -10.18
CA GLU A 238 13.63 13.60 -9.40
C GLU A 238 12.10 13.39 -9.41
N TRP A 239 11.64 12.13 -9.35
CA TRP A 239 10.19 11.82 -9.29
C TRP A 239 9.68 11.92 -7.86
N ILE A 240 10.43 11.34 -6.93
CA ILE A 240 10.07 11.30 -5.52
C ILE A 240 11.19 12.00 -4.75
N PRO A 241 11.04 13.22 -4.27
CA PRO A 241 12.12 13.89 -3.55
C PRO A 241 12.49 13.14 -2.28
N CYS A 242 13.76 13.26 -1.87
CA CYS A 242 14.17 12.77 -0.56
C CYS A 242 13.58 13.66 0.53
N PRO A 243 12.64 13.14 1.35
CA PRO A 243 11.91 13.96 2.30
C PRO A 243 12.90 14.50 3.33
N PRO A 244 12.86 15.80 3.67
CA PRO A 244 13.79 16.38 4.64
C PRO A 244 13.74 15.58 5.96
N PRO A 245 14.87 15.43 6.67
CA PRO A 245 14.87 14.69 7.92
C PRO A 245 13.92 15.40 8.89
N LYS A 246 12.92 14.68 9.42
CA LYS A 246 12.14 15.25 10.54
C LYS A 246 13.06 15.42 11.74
N PRO A 247 12.92 16.52 12.50
CA PRO A 247 13.58 16.64 13.80
C PRO A 247 13.26 15.40 14.64
N ARG A 248 14.24 14.89 15.38
CA ARG A 248 13.95 13.88 16.42
C ARG A 248 12.85 14.47 17.29
N LEU A 249 11.74 13.75 17.47
CA LEU A 249 10.78 14.07 18.52
C LEU A 249 11.60 14.04 19.82
N SER A 250 11.90 15.23 20.34
CA SER A 250 12.41 15.39 21.70
C SER A 250 11.39 14.70 22.61
N GLY A 251 11.89 13.81 23.48
CA GLY A 251 11.10 12.81 24.16
C GLY A 251 9.85 13.30 24.89
N SER A 252 8.92 12.38 25.02
CA SER A 252 7.89 12.31 26.06
C SER A 252 7.60 10.83 26.30
#